data_AF-A0A1E5WA24-F1
#
_entry.id   AF-A0A1E5WA24-F1
#
_cell.length_a   1.000
_cell.length_b   1.000
_cell.length_c   1.000
_cell.angle_alpha   90.00
_cell.angle_beta   90.00
_cell.angle_gamma   90.00
#
_symmetry.space_group_name_H-M   'P 1'
#
loop_
_entity.id
_entity.type
_entity.pdbx_description
1 polymer ?
#
loop_
_entity_poly.entity_id
_entity_poly.type
_entity_poly.pdbx_seq_one_letter_code
_entity_poly.pdbx_strand_id
1 'polypeptide(L)' 'LPDEIIEDILSRLPAKTLLRFQCVSRSFHALIASPVFQDTHFRRNRGNRRLFIKPSGFQEPFYAWQ' A
#
# COMPACT_ATOMS: atom_id res chain seq x y z
N LEU A 1 11.00 8.88 12.36
CA LEU A 1 10.41 7.66 12.96
C LEU A 1 11.45 6.55 12.87
N PRO A 2 11.48 5.59 13.81
CA PRO A 2 12.28 4.38 13.66
C PRO A 2 11.83 3.59 12.42
N ASP A 3 12.77 2.99 11.70
CA ASP A 3 12.50 2.27 10.44
C ASP A 3 11.54 1.10 10.63
N GLU A 4 11.62 0.41 11.76
CA GLU A 4 10.74 -0.69 12.15
C GLU A 4 9.25 -0.28 12.18
N ILE A 5 8.98 0.93 12.67
CA ILE A 5 7.62 1.47 12.75
C ILE A 5 7.13 1.87 11.35
N ILE A 6 8.01 2.42 10.52
CA ILE A 6 7.68 2.74 9.13
C ILE A 6 7.34 1.45 8.36
N GLU A 7 8.14 0.41 8.52
CA GLU A 7 7.90 -0.90 7.90
C GLU A 7 6.57 -1.52 8.34
N ASP A 8 6.25 -1.45 9.65
CA ASP A 8 4.97 -1.94 10.15
C ASP A 8 3.77 -1.15 9.60
N ILE A 9 3.90 0.17 9.43
CA ILE A 9 2.87 1.00 8.80
C ILE A 9 2.71 0.62 7.31
N LEU A 10 3.81 0.61 6.54
CA LEU A 10 3.78 0.33 5.11
C LEU A 10 3.25 -1.09 4.82
N SER A 11 3.61 -2.07 5.63
CA SER A 11 3.15 -3.46 5.44
C SER A 11 1.64 -3.65 5.64
N ARG A 12 0.93 -2.69 6.25
CA ARG A 12 -0.54 -2.67 6.39
C ARG A 12 -1.26 -1.98 5.23
N LEU A 13 -0.53 -1.28 4.36
CA LEU A 13 -1.12 -0.53 3.25
C LEU A 13 -1.43 -1.45 2.05
N PRO A 14 -2.50 -1.16 1.29
CA PRO A 14 -2.75 -1.84 0.02
C PRO A 14 -1.60 -1.65 -0.96
N ALA A 15 -1.31 -2.66 -1.79
CA ALA A 15 -0.23 -2.62 -2.77
C ALA A 15 -0.31 -1.38 -3.70
N LYS A 16 -1.52 -0.98 -4.12
CA LYS A 16 -1.73 0.22 -4.96
C LYS A 16 -1.25 1.52 -4.29
N THR A 17 -1.42 1.62 -2.98
CA THR A 17 -0.94 2.78 -2.20
C THR A 17 0.58 2.76 -2.09
N LEU A 18 1.16 1.59 -1.84
CA LEU A 18 2.61 1.42 -1.74
C LEU A 18 3.34 1.80 -3.03
N LEU A 19 2.79 1.46 -4.19
CA LEU A 19 3.36 1.87 -5.48
C LEU A 19 3.49 3.40 -5.60
N ARG A 20 2.53 4.18 -5.06
CA ARG A 20 2.63 5.65 -5.04
C ARG A 20 3.70 6.15 -4.06
N PHE A 21 3.91 5.43 -2.96
CA PHE A 21 4.87 5.80 -1.92
C PHE A 21 6.33 5.62 -2.35
N GLN A 22 6.60 4.77 -3.35
CA GLN A 22 7.93 4.66 -3.95
C GLN A 22 8.42 5.98 -4.55
N CYS A 23 7.50 6.83 -5.02
CA CYS A 23 7.84 8.15 -5.57
C CYS A 23 8.10 9.22 -4.51
N VAL A 24 7.81 8.95 -3.23
CA VAL A 24 7.92 9.95 -2.16
C VAL A 24 9.35 10.06 -1.65
N SER A 25 10.08 8.94 -1.54
CA SER A 25 11.48 8.94 -1.13
C SER A 25 12.24 7.72 -1.63
N ARG A 26 13.56 7.85 -1.79
CA ARG A 26 14.45 6.74 -2.15
C ARG A 26 14.44 5.63 -1.10
N SER A 27 14.36 5.99 0.19
CA SER A 27 14.31 5.03 1.29
C SER A 27 13.03 4.19 1.25
N PHE A 28 11.88 4.80 0.96
CA PHE A 28 10.62 4.07 0.81
C PHE A 28 10.66 3.15 -0.40
N HIS A 29 11.21 3.61 -1.52
CA HIS A 29 11.39 2.75 -2.68
C HIS A 29 12.28 1.53 -2.34
N ALA A 30 13.44 1.73 -1.72
CA ALA A 30 14.34 0.65 -1.34
C ALA A 30 13.66 -0.38 -0.40
N LEU A 31 12.92 0.10 0.60
CA LEU A 31 12.17 -0.76 1.52
C LEU A 31 11.08 -1.56 0.81
N ILE A 32 10.27 -0.91 -0.03
CA ILE A 32 9.17 -1.56 -0.76
C ILE A 32 9.68 -2.54 -1.82
N ALA A 33 10.83 -2.26 -2.44
CA ALA A 33 11.47 -3.13 -3.41
C ALA A 33 12.18 -4.33 -2.78
N SER A 34 12.37 -4.35 -1.45
CA SER A 34 13.03 -5.45 -0.75
C SER A 34 12.18 -6.74 -0.80
N PRO A 35 12.80 -7.90 -1.11
CA PRO A 35 12.08 -9.17 -1.12
C PRO A 35 11.53 -9.56 0.28
N VAL A 36 12.24 -9.18 1.34
CA VAL A 36 11.82 -9.43 2.74
C VAL A 36 10.52 -8.69 3.05
N PHE A 37 10.42 -7.43 2.61
CA PHE A 37 9.22 -6.64 2.77
C PHE A 37 8.06 -7.22 1.96
N GLN A 38 8.31 -7.65 0.72
CA GLN A 38 7.29 -8.23 -0.14
C GLN A 38 6.71 -9.53 0.41
N ASP A 39 7.53 -10.44 0.95
CA ASP A 39 7.04 -11.66 1.61
C ASP A 39 6.20 -11.33 2.85
N THR A 40 6.72 -10.43 3.70
CA THR A 40 6.04 -9.99 4.91
C THR A 40 4.69 -9.34 4.59
N HIS A 41 4.65 -8.45 3.60
CA HIS A 41 3.45 -7.80 3.09
C HIS A 41 2.46 -8.83 2.53
N PHE A 42 2.93 -9.77 1.70
CA PHE A 42 2.09 -10.80 1.11
C PHE A 42 1.46 -11.69 2.18
N ARG A 43 2.25 -12.21 3.12
CA ARG A 43 1.77 -13.05 4.24
C ARG A 43 0.76 -12.31 5.11
N ARG A 44 0.99 -11.02 5.39
CA ARG A 44 0.08 -10.19 6.19
C ARG A 44 -1.27 -9.99 5.48
N ASN A 45 -1.24 -9.77 4.16
CA ASN A 45 -2.42 -9.45 3.34
C ASN A 45 -3.13 -10.68 2.72
N ARG A 46 -2.56 -11.89 2.83
CA ARG A 46 -3.10 -13.15 2.26
C ARG A 46 -4.55 -13.47 2.66
N GLY A 47 -5.02 -12.96 3.80
CA GLY A 47 -6.39 -13.16 4.31
C GLY A 47 -7.39 -12.07 3.97
N ASN A 48 -7.11 -11.18 3.01
CA ASN A 48 -8.00 -10.07 2.63
C ASN A 48 -8.40 -9.18 3.83
N ARG A 49 -7.47 -8.98 4.78
CA ARG A 49 -7.57 -8.01 5.88
C ARG A 49 -7.43 -6.59 5.34
N ARG A 50 -8.34 -6.21 4.44
CA ARG A 50 -8.45 -4.86 3.90
C ARG A 50 -9.00 -3.97 5.01
N LEU A 51 -8.12 -3.22 5.66
CA LEU A 51 -8.52 -2.10 6.51
C LEU A 51 -9.27 -1.04 5.68
N PHE A 52 -8.99 -0.98 4.37
CA PHE A 52 -9.69 -0.12 3.43
C PHE A 52 -10.80 -0.89 2.72
N ILE A 53 -12.03 -0.68 3.18
CA ILE A 53 -13.25 -1.12 2.49
C ILE A 53 -13.22 -0.51 1.09
N LYS A 54 -13.24 -1.34 0.04
CA LYS A 54 -13.61 -0.85 -1.28
C LYS A 54 -15.12 -0.60 -1.24
N PRO A 55 -15.61 0.65 -1.35
CA PRO A 55 -17.04 0.86 -1.53
C PRO A 55 -17.45 0.10 -2.80
N SER A 56 -18.37 -0.83 -2.66
CA SER A 56 -18.85 -1.72 -3.71
C SER A 56 -19.65 -1.02 -4.82
N GLY A 57 -19.66 0.31 -4.85
CA GLY A 57 -20.50 1.11 -5.75
C GLY A 57 -19.86 2.37 -6.33
N PHE A 58 -18.54 2.58 -6.20
CA PHE A 58 -17.89 3.71 -6.89
C PHE A 58 -17.57 3.32 -8.33
N GLN A 59 -18.59 3.36 -9.18
CA GLN A 59 -18.41 3.49 -10.62
C GLN A 59 -17.85 4.89 -10.84
N GLU A 60 -16.60 4.99 -11.32
CA GLU A 60 -16.02 6.28 -11.68
C GLU A 60 -17.01 7.04 -12.57
N PRO A 61 -17.51 8.21 -12.18
CA PRO A 61 -18.22 9.05 -13.13
C PRO A 61 -17.15 9.51 -14.12
N PHE A 62 -17.20 8.94 -15.32
CA PHE A 62 -16.21 9.17 -16.37
C PHE A 62 -15.99 10.67 -16.65
N TYR A 63 -17.00 11.52 -16.41
CA TYR A 63 -16.91 12.99 -16.51
C TYR A 63 -17.99 13.63 -15.62
N ALA A 64 -17.64 14.17 -14.44
CA ALA A 64 -18.57 14.95 -13.59
C ALA A 64 -18.26 16.45 -13.61
N TRP A 65 -17.71 16.93 -14.72
CA TRP A 65 -17.44 18.35 -15.01
C TRP A 65 -18.03 18.75 -16.37
N GLN A 66 -19.17 18.17 -16.75
CA GLN A 66 -20.00 18.64 -17.86
C GLN A 66 -21.37 19.05 -17.32
#